data_AF-A0A811ZS32-F1
#
_entry.id   AF-A0A811ZS32-F1
#
_cell.length_a   1.000
_cell.length_b   1.000
_cell.length_c   1.000
_cell.angle_alpha   90.00
_cell.angle_beta   90.00
_cell.angle_gamma   90.00
#
_symmetry.space_group_name_H-M   'P 1'
#
loop_
_entity.id
_entity.type
_entity.pdbx_description
1 polymer ?
#
loop_
_entity_poly.entity_id
_entity_poly.type
_entity_poly.pdbx_seq_one_letter_code
_entity_poly.pdbx_strand_id
1 'polypeptide(L)'
;MASNESISIFSSASLAVEYVDSLLPENPLQEPFKNAWNSMLNNYTKFQIATWGSLIYKIQKDKQETWENQWKCFKVLLFSHFCIQLPLIYGTYYLTEYFNIPYDWERMPRWYMLLARCFGCAVIEDTWHYFLYRLLHHKRIYKYIHKVHHEFQAPFVMEAEYAHPLETLILGTGFFIGIMLLCDHVIFLWAWVTIRLKETINPPRDPLNLIPFYAGSRHHDFHHMNFVGNYASTFTWWDRIFGTDSQFTAYNEKMKKIEKKMQ
;
A
#
# COMPACT_ATOMS: atom_id res chain seq x y z
N MET A 1 -41.46 -1.86 36.00
CA MET A 1 -41.74 -2.94 35.04
C MET A 1 -41.51 -2.41 33.63
N ALA A 2 -40.31 -2.61 33.08
CA ALA A 2 -39.96 -2.16 31.72
C ALA A 2 -38.74 -2.95 31.21
N SER A 3 -38.89 -4.27 31.03
CA SER A 3 -37.76 -5.13 30.61
C SER A 3 -38.12 -6.28 29.67
N ASN A 4 -39.23 -6.21 28.92
CA ASN A 4 -39.67 -7.33 28.07
C ASN A 4 -39.97 -7.00 26.60
N GLU A 5 -39.98 -5.73 26.18
CA GLU A 5 -40.31 -5.38 24.79
C GLU A 5 -39.10 -5.50 23.85
N SER A 6 -37.89 -5.17 24.30
CA SER A 6 -36.68 -5.25 23.47
C SER A 6 -36.32 -6.69 23.09
N ILE A 7 -36.39 -7.64 24.03
CA ILE A 7 -36.09 -9.06 23.80
C ILE A 7 -37.07 -9.69 22.80
N SER A 8 -38.36 -9.30 22.88
CA SER A 8 -39.42 -9.72 21.95
C SER A 8 -39.15 -9.25 20.52
N ILE A 9 -38.71 -8.00 20.35
CA ILE A 9 -38.44 -7.41 19.03
C ILE A 9 -37.22 -8.08 18.36
N PHE A 10 -36.15 -8.34 19.12
CA PHE A 10 -34.97 -9.02 18.57
C PHE A 10 -35.26 -10.47 18.16
N SER A 11 -36.10 -11.19 18.92
CA SER A 11 -36.50 -12.56 18.57
C SER A 11 -37.37 -12.58 17.30
N SER A 12 -38.31 -11.62 17.20
CA SER A 12 -39.20 -11.46 16.05
C SER A 12 -38.43 -11.11 14.77
N ALA A 13 -37.42 -10.23 14.89
CA ALA A 13 -36.54 -9.87 13.78
C ALA A 13 -35.68 -11.06 13.32
N SER A 14 -35.14 -11.86 14.26
CA SER A 14 -34.36 -13.07 13.93
C SER A 14 -35.19 -14.08 13.14
N LEU A 15 -36.42 -14.35 13.60
CA LEU A 15 -37.34 -15.28 12.92
C LEU A 15 -37.75 -14.79 11.53
N ALA A 16 -37.95 -13.49 11.35
CA ALA A 16 -38.25 -12.92 10.04
C ALA A 16 -37.05 -13.04 9.08
N VAL A 17 -35.82 -12.85 9.57
CA VAL A 17 -34.60 -13.04 8.78
C VAL A 17 -34.43 -14.51 8.38
N GLU A 18 -34.59 -15.44 9.31
CA GLU A 18 -34.51 -16.88 9.02
C GLU A 18 -35.58 -17.34 8.02
N TYR A 19 -36.80 -16.83 8.14
CA TYR A 19 -37.87 -17.14 7.18
C TYR A 19 -37.56 -16.60 5.78
N VAL A 20 -37.06 -15.38 5.67
CA VAL A 20 -36.66 -14.79 4.38
C VAL A 20 -35.47 -15.56 3.78
N ASP A 21 -34.48 -15.92 4.59
CA ASP A 21 -33.32 -16.71 4.15
C ASP A 21 -33.73 -18.10 3.63
N SER A 22 -34.74 -18.72 4.24
CA SER A 22 -35.28 -20.02 3.81
C SER A 22 -35.97 -19.98 2.44
N LEU A 23 -36.38 -18.79 1.97
CA LEU A 23 -37.02 -18.57 0.67
C LEU A 23 -36.03 -18.15 -0.42
N LEU A 24 -34.78 -17.84 -0.07
CA LEU A 24 -33.74 -17.47 -1.03
C LEU A 24 -33.05 -18.71 -1.61
N PRO A 25 -32.64 -18.70 -2.89
CA PRO A 25 -31.85 -19.79 -3.46
C PRO A 25 -30.49 -19.90 -2.79
N GLU A 26 -29.91 -21.10 -2.76
CA GLU A 26 -28.57 -21.34 -2.20
C GLU A 26 -27.56 -20.35 -2.78
N ASN A 27 -26.87 -19.61 -1.91
CA ASN A 27 -25.93 -18.60 -2.32
C ASN A 27 -24.65 -19.29 -2.88
N PRO A 28 -24.36 -19.17 -4.19
CA PRO A 28 -23.20 -19.84 -4.79
C PRO A 28 -21.87 -19.29 -4.28
N LEU A 29 -21.88 -18.16 -3.57
CA LEU A 29 -20.71 -17.56 -2.93
C LEU A 29 -20.51 -18.05 -1.49
N GLN A 30 -21.47 -18.75 -0.89
CA GLN A 30 -21.40 -19.18 0.52
C GLN A 30 -20.22 -20.11 0.78
N GLU A 31 -20.06 -21.13 -0.05
CA GLU A 31 -18.95 -22.09 0.09
C GLU A 31 -17.58 -21.47 -0.23
N PRO A 32 -17.41 -20.70 -1.32
CA PRO A 32 -16.19 -19.90 -1.55
C PRO A 32 -15.87 -18.94 -0.39
N PHE A 33 -16.86 -18.26 0.16
CA PHE A 33 -16.69 -17.31 1.26
C PHE A 33 -16.29 -18.03 2.56
N LYS A 34 -16.95 -19.14 2.88
CA LYS A 34 -16.62 -19.99 4.04
C LYS A 34 -15.19 -20.53 3.94
N ASN A 35 -14.78 -20.98 2.76
CA ASN A 35 -13.41 -21.44 2.52
C ASN A 35 -12.39 -20.31 2.67
N ALA A 36 -12.69 -19.12 2.15
CA ALA A 36 -11.87 -17.93 2.35
C ALA A 36 -11.79 -17.53 3.84
N TRP A 37 -12.91 -17.56 4.55
CA TRP A 37 -13.01 -17.22 5.97
C TRP A 37 -12.22 -18.19 6.85
N ASN A 38 -12.35 -19.50 6.63
CA ASN A 38 -11.58 -20.52 7.34
C ASN A 38 -10.08 -20.41 7.04
N SER A 39 -9.73 -20.12 5.78
CA SER A 39 -8.34 -19.83 5.42
C SER A 39 -7.81 -18.62 6.17
N MET A 40 -8.60 -17.55 6.33
CA MET A 40 -8.19 -16.39 7.12
C MET A 40 -7.98 -16.74 8.60
N LEU A 41 -8.92 -17.46 9.23
CA LEU A 41 -8.81 -17.85 10.63
C LEU A 41 -7.60 -18.74 10.93
N ASN A 42 -7.20 -19.60 9.99
CA ASN A 42 -6.05 -20.48 10.16
C ASN A 42 -4.70 -19.77 9.97
N ASN A 43 -4.68 -18.63 9.29
CA ASN A 43 -3.45 -17.94 8.89
C ASN A 43 -3.24 -16.58 9.59
N TYR A 44 -4.26 -16.03 10.26
CA TYR A 44 -4.24 -14.67 10.83
C TYR A 44 -4.86 -14.60 12.24
N THR A 45 -4.51 -13.55 12.99
CA THR A 45 -5.06 -13.29 14.33
C THR A 45 -6.46 -12.68 14.27
N LYS A 46 -7.25 -12.84 15.34
CA LYS A 46 -8.61 -12.30 15.43
C LYS A 46 -8.67 -10.78 15.25
N PHE A 47 -7.65 -10.05 15.67
CA PHE A 47 -7.58 -8.58 15.49
C PHE A 47 -7.28 -8.18 14.05
N GLN A 48 -6.41 -8.92 13.35
CA GLN A 48 -6.15 -8.71 11.92
C GLN A 48 -7.43 -8.90 11.09
N ILE A 49 -8.30 -9.83 11.51
CA ILE A 49 -9.60 -10.06 10.90
C ILE A 49 -10.63 -8.98 11.29
N ALA A 50 -10.60 -8.51 12.54
CA ALA A 50 -11.62 -7.62 13.11
C ALA A 50 -11.41 -6.12 12.82
N THR A 51 -10.18 -5.66 12.61
CA THR A 51 -9.93 -4.21 12.48
C THR A 51 -10.23 -3.68 11.10
N TRP A 52 -9.73 -4.33 10.05
CA TRP A 52 -9.93 -3.91 8.68
C TRP A 52 -9.66 -5.14 7.83
N GLY A 53 -10.52 -5.48 6.86
CA GLY A 53 -10.20 -6.39 5.76
C GLY A 53 -9.07 -5.85 4.86
N SER A 54 -7.95 -5.45 5.47
CA SER A 54 -6.72 -5.00 4.83
C SER A 54 -5.96 -6.22 4.32
N LEU A 55 -6.52 -6.84 3.28
CA LEU A 55 -5.77 -7.49 2.20
C LEU A 55 -4.62 -8.40 2.67
N ILE A 56 -4.98 -9.44 3.42
CA ILE A 56 -4.60 -10.87 3.25
C ILE A 56 -3.31 -11.14 2.46
N TYR A 57 -2.19 -10.49 2.76
CA TYR A 57 -0.93 -10.87 2.12
C TYR A 57 0.31 -10.35 2.88
N LYS A 58 1.05 -11.28 3.47
CA LYS A 58 2.45 -11.11 3.84
C LYS A 58 3.27 -11.99 2.90
N ILE A 59 4.33 -11.43 2.30
CA ILE A 59 5.22 -12.20 1.41
C ILE A 59 5.96 -13.26 2.23
N GLN A 60 6.57 -12.84 3.34
CA GLN A 60 7.29 -13.71 4.28
C GLN A 60 6.35 -14.34 5.31
N LYS A 61 5.65 -15.42 4.93
CA LYS A 61 4.62 -16.08 5.77
C LYS A 61 5.14 -16.72 7.06
N ASP A 62 6.41 -17.12 7.10
CA ASP A 62 6.99 -17.88 8.22
C ASP A 62 7.32 -17.00 9.44
N LYS A 63 7.16 -15.67 9.32
CA LYS A 63 7.42 -14.71 10.40
C LYS A 63 6.13 -13.99 10.78
N GLN A 64 5.42 -14.46 11.80
CA GLN A 64 4.24 -13.76 12.32
C GLN A 64 4.63 -12.63 13.27
N GLU A 65 3.92 -11.50 13.17
CA GLU A 65 4.14 -10.34 14.04
C GLU A 65 3.31 -10.41 15.32
N THR A 66 3.86 -9.88 16.41
CA THR A 66 3.18 -9.86 17.71
C THR A 66 2.13 -8.75 17.79
N TRP A 67 1.24 -8.87 18.76
CA TRP A 67 0.22 -7.88 19.07
C TRP A 67 0.82 -6.50 19.39
N GLU A 68 1.90 -6.49 20.17
CA GLU A 68 2.57 -5.27 20.62
C GLU A 68 3.12 -4.48 19.42
N ASN A 69 3.73 -5.19 18.46
CA ASN A 69 4.27 -4.60 17.23
C ASN A 69 3.16 -4.02 16.35
N GLN A 70 2.04 -4.75 16.20
CA GLN A 70 0.88 -4.27 15.44
C GLN A 70 0.29 -3.00 16.05
N TRP A 71 0.12 -2.97 17.38
CA TRP A 71 -0.39 -1.81 18.09
C TRP A 71 0.56 -0.62 18.01
N LYS A 72 1.87 -0.87 18.03
CA LYS A 72 2.90 0.16 17.81
C LYS A 72 2.76 0.78 16.42
N CYS A 73 2.66 -0.03 15.37
CA CYS A 73 2.46 0.43 14.00
C CYS A 73 1.19 1.27 13.90
N PHE A 74 0.08 0.75 14.44
CA PHE A 74 -1.21 1.44 14.42
C PHE A 74 -1.15 2.86 15.01
N LYS A 75 -0.44 3.07 16.13
CA LYS A 75 -0.28 4.41 16.72
C LYS A 75 0.50 5.36 15.81
N VAL A 76 1.58 4.88 15.19
CA VAL A 76 2.39 5.69 14.26
C VAL A 76 1.58 6.02 13.01
N LEU A 77 0.75 5.09 12.54
CA LEU A 77 -0.17 5.32 11.43
C LEU A 77 -1.18 6.41 11.78
N LEU A 78 -1.84 6.33 12.93
CA LEU A 78 -2.77 7.38 13.38
C LEU A 78 -2.09 8.75 13.43
N PHE A 79 -0.90 8.82 14.03
CA PHE A 79 -0.12 10.06 14.05
C PHE A 79 0.16 10.58 12.63
N SER A 80 0.63 9.71 11.73
CA SER A 80 0.97 10.10 10.35
C SER A 80 -0.25 10.58 9.57
N HIS A 81 -1.40 9.93 9.73
CA HIS A 81 -2.64 10.33 9.07
C HIS A 81 -3.11 11.72 9.54
N PHE A 82 -3.19 11.94 10.86
CA PHE A 82 -3.74 13.19 11.40
C PHE A 82 -2.76 14.35 11.41
N CYS A 83 -1.47 14.10 11.63
CA CYS A 83 -0.46 15.14 11.81
C CYS A 83 0.41 15.40 10.58
N ILE A 84 0.42 14.50 9.59
CA ILE A 84 1.22 14.65 8.38
C ILE A 84 0.32 14.70 7.14
N GLN A 85 -0.43 13.63 6.88
CA GLN A 85 -1.22 13.51 5.65
C GLN A 85 -2.38 14.50 5.62
N LEU A 86 -3.13 14.66 6.71
CA LEU A 86 -4.26 15.58 6.75
C LEU A 86 -3.84 17.03 6.46
N PRO A 87 -2.79 17.60 7.10
CA PRO A 87 -2.26 18.91 6.70
C PRO A 87 -1.83 18.97 5.23
N LEU A 88 -1.19 17.93 4.69
CA LEU A 88 -0.77 17.89 3.28
C LEU A 88 -1.97 17.86 2.32
N ILE A 89 -3.05 17.15 2.67
CA ILE A 89 -4.31 17.14 1.91
C ILE A 89 -4.94 18.53 1.91
N TYR A 90 -5.03 19.20 3.07
CA TYR A 90 -5.49 20.59 3.15
C TYR A 90 -4.60 21.53 2.34
N GLY A 91 -3.28 21.36 2.41
CA GLY A 91 -2.32 22.13 1.60
C GLY A 91 -2.54 21.94 0.10
N THR A 92 -2.87 20.72 -0.33
CA THR A 92 -3.18 20.41 -1.73
C THR A 92 -4.43 21.15 -2.20
N TYR A 93 -5.46 21.26 -1.36
CA TYR A 93 -6.65 22.06 -1.67
C TYR A 93 -6.30 23.55 -1.85
N TYR A 94 -5.52 24.14 -0.95
CA TYR A 94 -5.09 25.54 -1.12
C TYR A 94 -4.23 25.73 -2.36
N LEU A 95 -3.43 24.73 -2.72
CA LEU A 95 -2.62 24.73 -3.94
C LEU A 95 -3.50 24.74 -5.19
N THR A 96 -4.55 23.89 -5.25
CA THR A 96 -5.46 23.86 -6.39
C THR A 96 -6.21 25.18 -6.55
N GLU A 97 -6.63 25.81 -5.45
CA GLU A 97 -7.24 27.14 -5.47
C GLU A 97 -6.23 28.22 -5.94
N TYR A 98 -5.01 28.22 -5.38
CA TYR A 98 -3.98 29.21 -5.71
C TYR A 98 -3.60 29.20 -7.20
N PHE A 99 -3.45 28.00 -7.78
CA PHE A 99 -3.14 27.84 -9.20
C PHE A 99 -4.37 27.86 -10.11
N ASN A 100 -5.57 28.08 -9.57
CA ASN A 100 -6.84 28.05 -10.30
C ASN A 100 -7.02 26.76 -11.12
N ILE A 101 -6.68 25.62 -10.52
CA ILE A 101 -6.80 24.31 -11.16
C ILE A 101 -8.29 24.03 -11.45
N PRO A 102 -8.67 23.76 -12.71
CA PRO A 102 -10.06 23.52 -13.08
C PRO A 102 -10.63 22.20 -12.55
N TYR A 103 -11.94 22.22 -12.35
CA TYR A 103 -12.77 21.08 -11.96
C TYR A 103 -13.89 20.81 -12.99
N ASP A 104 -14.05 21.69 -13.97
CA ASP A 104 -15.12 21.69 -14.95
C ASP A 104 -14.91 20.67 -16.07
N TRP A 105 -16.02 20.18 -16.62
CA TRP A 105 -16.00 19.15 -17.65
C TRP A 105 -15.36 19.66 -18.94
N GLU A 106 -15.54 20.94 -19.26
CA GLU A 106 -15.09 21.56 -20.50
C GLU A 106 -13.56 21.60 -20.61
N ARG A 107 -12.85 21.73 -19.49
CA ARG A 107 -11.39 21.71 -19.41
C ARG A 107 -10.81 20.34 -19.08
N MET A 108 -11.63 19.30 -19.03
CA MET A 108 -11.16 17.95 -18.72
C MET A 108 -10.14 17.47 -19.76
N PRO A 109 -8.92 17.07 -19.36
CA PRO A 109 -7.91 16.59 -20.29
C PRO A 109 -8.35 15.26 -20.91
N ARG A 110 -7.92 15.03 -22.15
CA ARG A 110 -8.14 13.74 -22.82
C ARG A 110 -7.43 12.63 -22.04
N TRP A 111 -8.04 11.44 -22.00
CA TRP A 111 -7.56 10.31 -21.20
C TRP A 111 -6.08 9.94 -21.45
N TYR A 112 -5.57 10.08 -22.67
CA TYR A 112 -4.16 9.78 -22.95
C TYR A 112 -3.20 10.82 -22.39
N MET A 113 -3.63 12.08 -22.27
CA MET A 113 -2.83 13.13 -21.62
C MET A 113 -2.78 12.91 -20.12
N LEU A 114 -3.90 12.47 -19.53
CA LEU A 114 -3.97 12.03 -18.14
C LEU A 114 -2.95 10.91 -17.87
N LEU A 115 -2.96 9.85 -18.69
CA LEU A 115 -2.00 8.75 -18.57
C LEU A 115 -0.55 9.19 -18.75
N ALA A 116 -0.27 10.02 -19.77
CA ALA A 116 1.08 10.52 -20.03
C ALA A 116 1.63 11.34 -18.86
N ARG A 117 0.79 12.17 -18.23
CA ARG A 117 1.16 12.96 -17.05
C ARG A 117 1.33 12.09 -15.81
N CYS A 118 0.47 11.10 -15.60
CA CYS A 118 0.62 10.17 -14.48
C CYS A 118 1.93 9.38 -14.61
N PHE A 119 2.27 8.97 -15.84
CA PHE A 119 3.57 8.39 -16.12
C PHE A 119 4.71 9.38 -15.82
N GLY A 120 4.59 10.64 -16.26
CA GLY A 120 5.54 11.70 -15.93
C GLY A 120 5.74 11.87 -14.41
N CYS A 121 4.66 11.89 -13.63
CA CYS A 121 4.74 11.91 -12.17
C CYS A 121 5.45 10.67 -11.61
N ALA A 122 5.14 9.48 -12.12
CA ALA A 122 5.79 8.25 -11.69
C ALA A 122 7.30 8.30 -11.95
N VAL A 123 7.76 8.85 -13.08
CA VAL A 123 9.19 9.02 -13.35
C VAL A 123 9.83 10.04 -12.41
N ILE A 124 9.17 11.18 -12.19
CA ILE A 124 9.68 12.25 -11.30
C ILE A 124 9.80 11.73 -9.86
N GLU A 125 8.73 11.12 -9.35
CA GLU A 125 8.69 10.57 -8.01
C GLU A 125 9.68 9.41 -7.86
N ASP A 126 9.73 8.46 -8.78
CA ASP A 126 10.65 7.32 -8.72
C ASP A 126 12.11 7.79 -8.70
N THR A 127 12.43 8.82 -9.49
CA THR A 127 13.76 9.46 -9.49
C THR A 127 14.06 10.11 -8.14
N TRP A 128 13.12 10.93 -7.64
CA TRP A 128 13.26 11.59 -6.33
C TRP A 128 13.45 10.58 -5.20
N HIS A 129 12.58 9.56 -5.20
CA HIS A 129 12.58 8.49 -4.22
C HIS A 129 13.90 7.73 -4.27
N TYR A 130 14.33 7.23 -5.42
CA TYR A 130 15.54 6.42 -5.54
C TYR A 130 16.76 7.09 -4.90
N PHE A 131 17.03 8.36 -5.26
CA PHE A 131 18.21 9.06 -4.78
C PHE A 131 18.12 9.41 -3.30
N LEU A 132 16.97 9.86 -2.82
CA LEU A 132 16.82 10.21 -1.41
C LEU A 132 16.71 8.98 -0.53
N TYR A 133 16.09 7.90 -0.98
CA TYR A 133 16.06 6.63 -0.28
C TYR A 133 17.48 6.07 -0.11
N ARG A 134 18.28 6.08 -1.18
CA ARG A 134 19.70 5.72 -1.10
C ARG A 134 20.49 6.64 -0.15
N LEU A 135 20.18 7.94 -0.11
CA LEU A 135 20.79 8.87 0.84
C LEU A 135 20.37 8.60 2.29
N LEU A 136 19.11 8.25 2.53
CA LEU A 136 18.58 7.88 3.85
C LEU A 136 19.27 6.64 4.42
N HIS A 137 19.72 5.74 3.54
CA HIS A 137 20.59 4.60 3.89
C HIS A 137 22.04 4.94 4.20
N HIS A 138 22.47 6.18 3.99
CA HIS A 138 23.82 6.60 4.34
C HIS A 138 24.03 6.50 5.85
N LYS A 139 25.18 5.98 6.28
CA LYS A 139 25.51 5.67 7.70
C LYS A 139 25.25 6.82 8.68
N ARG A 140 25.37 8.07 8.22
CA ARG A 140 25.16 9.28 9.03
C ARG A 140 23.69 9.64 9.23
N ILE A 141 22.80 9.17 8.35
CA ILE A 141 21.37 9.53 8.33
C ILE A 141 20.53 8.34 8.81
N TYR A 142 20.87 7.13 8.37
CA TYR A 142 20.12 5.89 8.62
C TYR A 142 19.68 5.75 10.07
N LYS A 143 20.61 5.89 11.02
CA LYS A 143 20.34 5.71 12.46
C LYS A 143 19.21 6.59 12.99
N TYR A 144 19.01 7.78 12.40
CA TYR A 144 18.11 8.81 12.91
C TYR A 144 16.77 8.82 12.20
N ILE A 145 16.75 8.51 10.90
CA ILE A 145 15.54 8.64 10.09
C ILE A 145 15.09 7.25 9.64
N HIS A 146 15.93 6.56 8.86
CA HIS A 146 15.49 5.38 8.12
C HIS A 146 15.44 4.07 8.92
N LYS A 147 16.13 4.03 10.06
CA LYS A 147 16.15 2.85 10.94
C LYS A 147 14.75 2.47 11.43
N VAL A 148 13.84 3.44 11.58
CA VAL A 148 12.45 3.19 12.03
C VAL A 148 11.71 2.36 10.98
N HIS A 149 11.84 2.71 9.70
CA HIS A 149 11.23 1.96 8.61
C HIS A 149 11.74 0.51 8.53
N HIS A 150 13.04 0.32 8.80
CA HIS A 150 13.73 -0.97 8.83
C HIS A 150 13.61 -1.75 10.15
N GLU A 151 12.71 -1.33 11.05
CA GLU A 151 12.48 -2.05 12.31
C GLU A 151 11.98 -3.48 12.06
N PHE A 152 11.23 -3.68 10.97
CA PHE A 152 10.60 -4.93 10.61
C PHE A 152 11.20 -5.50 9.32
N GLN A 153 11.99 -6.57 9.43
CA GLN A 153 12.63 -7.24 8.29
C GLN A 153 11.66 -7.99 7.37
N ALA A 154 10.44 -8.22 7.86
CA ALA A 154 9.41 -8.98 7.17
C ALA A 154 8.14 -8.13 7.16
N PRO A 155 8.06 -7.13 6.26
CA PRO A 155 7.01 -6.16 6.33
C PRO A 155 5.65 -6.75 6.05
N PHE A 156 4.64 -6.13 6.65
CA PHE A 156 3.23 -6.45 6.43
C PHE A 156 2.43 -5.17 6.17
N VAL A 157 1.17 -5.30 5.77
CA VAL A 157 0.39 -4.18 5.19
C VAL A 157 0.37 -2.92 6.06
N MET A 158 0.23 -3.02 7.40
CA MET A 158 0.21 -1.82 8.24
C MET A 158 1.55 -1.08 8.29
N GLU A 159 2.65 -1.74 7.92
CA GLU A 159 3.96 -1.12 7.87
C GLU A 159 4.23 -0.35 6.58
N ALA A 160 3.32 -0.43 5.59
CA ALA A 160 3.44 0.34 4.35
C ALA A 160 3.62 1.85 4.62
N GLU A 161 3.10 2.33 5.75
CA GLU A 161 3.23 3.72 6.21
C GLU A 161 3.98 3.85 7.54
N TYR A 162 4.61 2.77 8.02
CA TYR A 162 5.42 2.82 9.24
C TYR A 162 6.81 3.36 8.91
N ALA A 163 6.99 4.67 9.13
CA ALA A 163 8.24 5.36 8.89
C ALA A 163 8.42 6.52 9.88
N HIS A 164 9.65 7.04 9.95
CA HIS A 164 9.91 8.27 10.67
C HIS A 164 9.22 9.46 9.97
N PRO A 165 8.59 10.43 10.69
CA PRO A 165 7.88 11.55 10.06
C PRO A 165 8.71 12.32 9.01
N LEU A 166 10.00 12.53 9.27
CA LEU A 166 10.89 13.16 8.29
C LEU A 166 11.10 12.31 7.03
N GLU A 167 11.12 10.99 7.13
CA GLU A 167 11.19 10.11 5.95
C GLU A 167 9.94 10.28 5.10
N THR A 168 8.76 10.23 5.72
CA THR A 168 7.47 10.45 5.06
C THR A 168 7.43 11.79 4.33
N LEU A 169 7.93 12.86 4.96
CA LEU A 169 7.98 14.19 4.34
C LEU A 169 9.01 14.26 3.21
N ILE A 170 10.23 13.75 3.43
CA ILE A 170 11.33 13.80 2.46
C ILE A 170 10.94 13.01 1.20
N LEU A 171 10.53 11.75 1.35
CA LEU A 171 10.17 10.91 0.22
C LEU A 171 8.84 11.34 -0.40
N GLY A 172 7.86 11.72 0.43
CA GLY A 172 6.55 12.21 -0.02
C GLY A 172 6.63 13.52 -0.80
N THR A 173 7.70 14.32 -0.64
CA THR A 173 7.89 15.53 -1.45
C THR A 173 7.94 15.22 -2.96
N GLY A 174 8.48 14.06 -3.37
CA GLY A 174 8.51 13.65 -4.77
C GLY A 174 7.13 13.54 -5.41
N PHE A 175 6.16 13.01 -4.64
CA PHE A 175 4.76 12.93 -5.06
C PHE A 175 4.17 14.32 -5.34
N PHE A 176 4.45 15.29 -4.46
CA PHE A 176 3.98 16.67 -4.62
C PHE A 176 4.71 17.42 -5.73
N ILE A 177 6.00 17.19 -5.93
CA ILE A 177 6.75 17.78 -7.06
C ILE A 177 6.08 17.39 -8.39
N GLY A 178 5.70 16.13 -8.55
CA GLY A 178 4.96 15.66 -9.73
C GLY A 178 3.64 16.43 -9.92
N ILE A 179 2.84 16.56 -8.86
CA ILE A 179 1.58 17.32 -8.89
C ILE A 179 1.83 18.78 -9.27
N MET A 180 2.79 19.45 -8.64
CA MET A 180 3.07 20.87 -8.89
C MET A 180 3.49 21.15 -10.34
N LEU A 181 4.19 20.20 -10.97
CA LEU A 181 4.69 20.37 -12.33
C LEU A 181 3.68 19.96 -13.40
N LEU A 182 2.81 18.98 -13.13
CA LEU A 182 2.01 18.31 -14.16
C LEU A 182 0.49 18.39 -13.94
N CYS A 183 0.02 18.85 -12.78
CA CYS A 183 -1.41 18.97 -12.50
C CYS A 183 -2.03 20.14 -13.27
N ASP A 184 -2.96 19.83 -14.16
CA ASP A 184 -3.72 20.80 -14.94
C ASP A 184 -5.24 20.71 -14.73
N HIS A 185 -5.70 19.70 -13.99
CA HIS A 185 -7.12 19.46 -13.71
C HIS A 185 -7.28 18.56 -12.49
N VAL A 186 -8.36 18.69 -11.71
CA VAL A 186 -8.59 17.85 -10.50
C VAL A 186 -8.62 16.34 -10.80
N ILE A 187 -9.14 15.95 -11.97
CA ILE A 187 -9.19 14.53 -12.39
C ILE A 187 -7.80 13.89 -12.44
N PHE A 188 -6.78 14.70 -12.74
CA PHE A 188 -5.39 14.27 -12.72
C PHE A 188 -4.91 13.95 -11.31
N LEU A 189 -5.22 14.81 -10.34
CA LEU A 189 -4.88 14.57 -8.95
C LEU A 189 -5.49 13.24 -8.46
N TRP A 190 -6.78 13.00 -8.75
CA TRP A 190 -7.45 11.76 -8.36
C TRP A 190 -6.88 10.53 -9.06
N ALA A 191 -6.62 10.61 -10.37
CA ALA A 191 -6.00 9.52 -11.11
C ALA A 191 -4.61 9.20 -10.55
N TRP A 192 -3.80 10.24 -10.25
CA TRP A 192 -2.47 10.07 -9.70
C TRP A 192 -2.48 9.46 -8.30
N VAL A 193 -3.32 9.96 -7.39
CA VAL A 193 -3.53 9.36 -6.06
C VAL A 193 -3.97 7.90 -6.18
N THR A 194 -4.89 7.59 -7.09
CA THR A 194 -5.40 6.23 -7.28
C THR A 194 -4.30 5.27 -7.75
N ILE A 195 -3.46 5.70 -8.69
CA ILE A 195 -2.33 4.91 -9.18
C ILE A 195 -1.35 4.62 -8.04
N ARG A 196 -1.02 5.63 -7.22
CA ARG A 196 -0.10 5.46 -6.08
C ARG A 196 -0.65 4.54 -5.00
N LEU A 197 -1.93 4.70 -4.64
CA LEU A 197 -2.57 3.79 -3.67
C LEU A 197 -2.58 2.34 -4.17
N LYS A 198 -2.81 2.12 -5.47
CA LYS A 198 -2.75 0.78 -6.06
C LYS A 198 -1.33 0.18 -6.00
N GLU A 199 -0.32 0.98 -6.29
CA GLU A 199 1.08 0.54 -6.27
C GLU A 199 1.53 0.13 -4.85
N THR A 200 1.11 0.86 -3.81
CA THR A 200 1.40 0.51 -2.41
C THR A 200 0.86 -0.87 -2.03
N ILE A 201 -0.29 -1.27 -2.56
CA ILE A 201 -0.93 -2.55 -2.22
C ILE A 201 -0.30 -3.73 -2.99
N ASN A 202 0.04 -3.51 -4.27
CA ASN A 202 0.62 -4.46 -5.23
C ASN A 202 0.67 -5.95 -4.79
N PRO A 203 -0.46 -6.68 -4.93
CA PRO A 203 -0.51 -8.11 -4.64
C PRO A 203 0.30 -8.93 -5.68
N PRO A 204 0.64 -10.19 -5.40
CA PRO A 204 1.51 -11.02 -6.26
C PRO A 204 1.05 -11.21 -7.71
N ARG A 205 -0.26 -11.09 -7.95
CA ARG A 205 -0.89 -11.24 -9.27
C ARG A 205 -1.37 -9.90 -9.84
N ASP A 206 -0.86 -8.79 -9.33
CA ASP A 206 -1.21 -7.48 -9.88
C ASP A 206 -0.72 -7.37 -11.34
N PRO A 207 -1.58 -6.95 -12.29
CA PRO A 207 -1.19 -6.67 -13.65
C PRO A 207 0.00 -5.69 -13.79
N LEU A 208 0.24 -4.82 -12.82
CA LEU A 208 1.41 -3.94 -12.81
C LEU A 208 2.73 -4.71 -12.88
N ASN A 209 2.78 -5.95 -12.36
CA ASN A 209 3.96 -6.81 -12.44
C ASN A 209 4.30 -7.27 -13.87
N LEU A 210 3.43 -7.00 -14.86
CA LEU A 210 3.70 -7.22 -16.28
C LEU A 210 4.43 -6.05 -16.94
N ILE A 211 4.46 -4.88 -16.29
CA ILE A 211 5.13 -3.69 -16.83
C ILE A 211 6.65 -3.94 -16.81
N PRO A 212 7.35 -3.76 -17.94
CA PRO A 212 8.79 -3.90 -17.98
C PRO A 212 9.45 -2.98 -16.95
N PHE A 213 10.47 -3.51 -16.28
CA PHE A 213 11.24 -2.80 -15.24
C PHE A 213 10.47 -2.41 -13.98
N TYR A 214 9.22 -2.81 -13.82
CA TYR A 214 8.51 -2.55 -12.57
C TYR A 214 9.13 -3.34 -11.40
N ALA A 215 9.40 -2.67 -10.29
CA ALA A 215 10.06 -3.24 -9.11
C ALA A 215 9.11 -4.17 -8.36
N GLY A 216 7.92 -3.65 -8.06
CA GLY A 216 6.87 -4.33 -7.32
C GLY A 216 7.24 -4.75 -5.89
N SER A 217 6.29 -5.38 -5.20
CA SER A 217 6.38 -5.63 -3.76
C SER A 217 7.51 -6.59 -3.35
N ARG A 218 7.89 -7.55 -4.22
CA ARG A 218 9.02 -8.48 -3.95
C ARG A 218 10.38 -7.79 -3.95
N HIS A 219 10.56 -6.73 -4.74
CA HIS A 219 11.81 -5.98 -4.80
C HIS A 219 12.04 -5.22 -3.49
N HIS A 220 10.98 -4.57 -2.99
CA HIS A 220 10.99 -3.90 -1.70
C HIS A 220 11.10 -4.88 -0.51
N ASP A 221 10.40 -6.02 -0.54
CA ASP A 221 10.54 -7.03 0.52
C ASP A 221 11.97 -7.59 0.61
N PHE A 222 12.63 -7.80 -0.53
CA PHE A 222 14.06 -8.17 -0.54
C PHE A 222 14.95 -7.05 0.02
N HIS A 223 14.63 -5.78 -0.26
CA HIS A 223 15.32 -4.64 0.33
C HIS A 223 15.25 -4.67 1.87
N HIS A 224 14.09 -4.91 2.46
CA HIS A 224 13.93 -5.05 3.92
C HIS A 224 14.71 -6.23 4.51
N MET A 225 14.81 -7.33 3.77
CA MET A 225 15.62 -8.48 4.19
C MET A 225 17.12 -8.20 4.14
N ASN A 226 17.58 -7.49 3.10
CA ASN A 226 18.99 -7.34 2.77
C ASN A 226 19.60 -5.99 3.20
N PHE A 227 18.77 -4.99 3.51
CA PHE A 227 19.06 -3.62 3.95
C PHE A 227 19.84 -2.73 2.98
N VAL A 228 20.60 -3.30 2.04
CA VAL A 228 21.46 -2.56 1.10
C VAL A 228 21.09 -2.93 -0.33
N GLY A 229 21.03 -1.94 -1.23
CA GLY A 229 20.58 -2.14 -2.62
C GLY A 229 19.05 -2.10 -2.76
N ASN A 230 18.52 -2.37 -3.96
CA ASN A 230 17.09 -2.42 -4.25
C ASN A 230 16.33 -1.16 -3.80
N TYR A 231 16.80 0.01 -4.22
CA TYR A 231 16.28 1.30 -3.76
C TYR A 231 15.11 1.85 -4.61
N ALA A 232 14.78 1.21 -5.73
CA ALA A 232 13.66 1.62 -6.57
C ALA A 232 12.31 1.46 -5.86
N SER A 233 11.45 2.47 -6.01
CA SER A 233 10.06 2.41 -5.55
C SER A 233 9.16 1.83 -6.63
N THR A 234 9.22 2.36 -7.86
CA THR A 234 8.34 1.97 -8.96
C THR A 234 9.11 1.24 -10.05
N PHE A 235 10.21 1.82 -10.51
CA PHE A 235 10.95 1.33 -11.68
C PHE A 235 12.39 0.98 -11.33
N THR A 236 12.80 -0.24 -11.67
CA THR A 236 14.13 -0.80 -11.43
C THR A 236 15.24 -0.20 -12.29
N TRP A 237 14.96 0.76 -13.19
CA TRP A 237 15.98 1.31 -14.09
C TRP A 237 17.15 1.94 -13.32
N TRP A 238 16.89 2.61 -12.20
CA TRP A 238 17.92 3.31 -11.45
C TRP A 238 18.79 2.29 -10.73
N ASP A 239 18.15 1.26 -10.16
CA ASP A 239 18.87 0.14 -9.59
C ASP A 239 19.79 -0.53 -10.62
N ARG A 240 19.31 -0.78 -11.84
CA ARG A 240 20.11 -1.38 -12.91
C ARG A 240 21.26 -0.49 -13.36
N ILE A 241 21.00 0.81 -13.53
CA ILE A 241 22.02 1.79 -13.96
C ILE A 241 23.16 1.88 -12.92
N PHE A 242 22.83 1.84 -11.63
CA PHE A 242 23.82 1.95 -10.55
C PHE A 242 24.24 0.60 -9.95
N GLY A 243 23.75 -0.52 -10.48
CA GLY A 243 24.08 -1.88 -10.06
C GLY A 243 23.59 -2.27 -8.66
N THR A 244 22.56 -1.60 -8.14
CA THR A 244 22.03 -1.83 -6.79
C THR A 244 21.01 -2.97 -6.69
N ASP A 245 20.67 -3.68 -7.77
CA ASP A 245 19.80 -4.87 -7.79
C ASP A 245 20.54 -6.21 -8.00
N SER A 246 21.88 -6.20 -8.01
CA SER A 246 22.70 -7.39 -8.29
C SER A 246 22.40 -8.56 -7.33
N GLN A 247 22.23 -8.27 -6.05
CA GLN A 247 21.94 -9.26 -5.01
C GLN A 247 20.55 -9.87 -5.18
N PHE A 248 19.56 -9.06 -5.56
CA PHE A 248 18.20 -9.53 -5.83
C PHE A 248 18.13 -10.42 -7.08
N THR A 249 18.90 -10.07 -8.12
CA THR A 249 19.00 -10.89 -9.33
C THR A 249 19.59 -12.26 -8.99
N ALA A 250 20.70 -12.32 -8.25
CA ALA A 250 21.31 -13.56 -7.81
C ALA A 250 20.36 -14.39 -6.92
N TYR A 251 19.61 -13.74 -6.02
CA TYR A 251 18.60 -14.38 -5.18
C TYR A 251 17.50 -15.03 -6.02
N ASN A 252 16.92 -14.31 -6.99
CA ASN A 252 15.86 -14.82 -7.85
C ASN A 252 16.33 -15.98 -8.73
N GLU A 253 17.57 -15.93 -9.24
CA GLU A 253 18.15 -17.05 -9.98
C GLU A 253 18.32 -18.31 -9.12
N LYS A 254 18.77 -18.15 -7.87
CA LYS A 254 18.88 -19.25 -6.91
C LYS A 254 17.51 -19.86 -6.62
N MET A 255 16.48 -19.04 -6.37
CA MET A 255 15.12 -19.52 -6.11
C MET A 255 14.54 -20.29 -7.30
N LYS A 256 14.69 -19.78 -8.53
CA LYS A 256 14.27 -20.48 -9.75
C LYS A 256 14.96 -21.85 -9.91
N LYS A 257 16.25 -21.95 -9.56
CA LYS A 257 16.99 -23.23 -9.59
C LYS A 257 16.47 -24.23 -8.56
N ILE A 258 16.05 -23.76 -7.38
CA ILE A 258 15.47 -24.61 -6.34
C ILE A 258 14.09 -25.11 -6.79
N GLU A 259 13.22 -24.23 -7.28
CA GLU A 259 11.89 -24.59 -7.78
C GLU A 259 11.96 -25.66 -8.88
N LYS A 260 12.88 -25.50 -9.85
CA LYS A 260 13.12 -26.48 -10.91
C LYS A 260 13.63 -27.84 -10.42
N LYS A 261 14.25 -27.91 -9.24
CA LYS A 261 14.73 -29.18 -8.65
C LYS A 261 13.64 -29.89 -7.84
N MET A 262 12.59 -29.16 -7.45
CA MET A 262 11.46 -29.70 -6.67
C MET A 262 10.31 -30.16 -7.57
N GLN A 263 10.34 -29.81 -8.85
CA GLN A 263 9.45 -30.29 -9.91
C GLN A 263 10.08 -31.49 -10.61
#